data_AF-A0A5N5ZHP1-F1
#
_entry.id   AF-A0A5N5ZHP1-F1
#
_cell.length_a   1.000
_cell.length_b   1.000
_cell.length_c   1.000
_cell.angle_alpha   90.00
_cell.angle_beta   90.00
_cell.angle_gamma   90.00
#
_symmetry.space_group_name_H-M   'P 1'
#
loop_
_entity.id
_entity.type
_entity.pdbx_description
1 polymer ?
#
loop_
_entity_poly.entity_id
_entity_poly.type
_entity_poly.pdbx_seq_one_letter_code
_entity_poly.pdbx_strand_id
1 'polypeptide(L)'
;MKKIGLYLCILFLSSCNKQLMEYCKKENAAAFDACKKECELALPDPATGLTKEEAVKKCKERCSVKNIEDRLNCYYSRDAKCIRKCTRNKAKECRKDKRDCRRIARTTKRNCINQARGNKRNCIQNCRRNLRGRQRRRCIRNCRRTFRAVRRNCRRTFRAAKSQCTSVDCKKSTFYNECVTDCGKG
;
A
#
# COMPACT_ATOMS: atom_id res chain seq x y z
N MET A 1 4.46 18.65 36.21
CA MET A 1 3.61 17.76 35.36
C MET A 1 3.66 18.16 33.88
N LYS A 2 4.75 17.88 33.15
CA LYS A 2 4.88 18.20 31.69
C LYS A 2 5.54 17.10 30.83
N LYS A 3 5.84 15.92 31.37
CA LYS A 3 6.62 14.87 30.65
C LYS A 3 5.80 13.70 30.10
N ILE A 4 4.50 13.65 30.37
CA ILE A 4 3.64 12.49 30.01
C ILE A 4 2.99 12.65 28.62
N GLY A 5 2.93 13.88 28.08
CA GLY A 5 2.31 14.14 26.77
C GLY A 5 3.11 13.67 25.55
N LEU A 6 4.43 13.44 25.67
CA LEU A 6 5.28 13.06 24.54
C LEU A 6 5.25 11.55 24.24
N TYR A 7 4.99 10.70 25.25
CA TYR A 7 5.07 9.25 25.11
C TYR A 7 3.81 8.62 24.48
N LEU A 8 2.67 9.29 24.56
CA LEU A 8 1.40 8.78 24.00
C LEU A 8 1.28 8.97 22.47
N CYS A 9 2.07 9.87 21.86
CA CYS A 9 2.06 10.05 20.40
C CYS A 9 2.77 8.92 19.62
N ILE A 10 3.54 8.07 20.29
CA ILE A 10 4.35 7.01 19.64
C ILE A 10 3.56 5.69 19.50
N LEU A 11 2.40 5.53 20.17
CA LEU A 11 1.77 4.21 20.34
C LEU A 11 0.77 3.79 19.25
N PHE A 12 0.45 4.63 18.26
CA PHE A 12 -0.42 4.24 17.13
C PHE A 12 0.33 4.26 15.79
N LEU A 13 1.31 3.36 15.65
CA LEU A 13 2.08 3.22 14.42
C LEU A 13 1.37 2.30 13.42
N SER A 14 0.59 2.90 12.53
CA SER A 14 0.36 2.30 11.21
C SER A 14 1.71 1.94 10.56
N SER A 15 1.77 0.91 9.70
CA SER A 15 3.02 0.49 9.02
C SER A 15 3.77 1.66 8.34
N CYS A 16 3.05 2.67 7.86
CA CYS A 16 3.61 3.89 7.27
C CYS A 16 4.32 4.80 8.28
N ASN A 17 3.86 4.83 9.54
CA ASN A 17 4.54 5.58 10.60
C ASN A 17 5.82 4.87 11.05
N LYS A 18 5.89 3.53 11.00
CA LYS A 18 7.13 2.79 11.30
C LYS A 18 8.23 3.13 10.30
N GLN A 19 7.95 3.05 9.00
CA GLN A 19 8.92 3.39 7.94
C GLN A 19 9.36 4.85 8.01
N LEU A 20 8.44 5.76 8.33
CA LEU A 20 8.78 7.18 8.50
C LEU A 20 9.66 7.45 9.72
N MET A 21 9.41 6.74 10.82
CA MET A 21 10.27 6.83 12.00
C MET A 21 11.66 6.23 11.74
N GLU A 22 11.77 5.18 10.92
CA GLU A 22 13.06 4.65 10.47
C GLU A 22 13.81 5.61 9.55
N TYR A 23 13.10 6.29 8.64
CA TYR A 23 13.69 7.35 7.83
C TYR A 23 14.28 8.46 8.70
N CYS A 24 13.50 9.00 9.64
CA CYS A 24 14.00 10.04 10.56
C CYS A 24 15.13 9.56 11.49
N LYS A 25 15.15 8.27 11.85
CA LYS A 25 16.29 7.69 12.57
C LYS A 25 17.57 7.74 11.73
N LYS A 26 17.48 7.43 10.44
CA LYS A 26 18.64 7.41 9.53
C LYS A 26 19.16 8.82 9.27
N GLU A 27 18.27 9.77 9.00
CA GLU A 27 18.63 11.20 8.80
C GLU A 27 19.43 11.77 9.97
N ASN A 28 19.04 11.43 11.21
CA ASN A 28 19.66 11.99 12.42
C ASN A 28 20.80 11.13 12.99
N ALA A 29 21.09 9.96 12.42
CA ALA A 29 22.08 9.04 12.97
C ALA A 29 23.48 9.68 13.03
N ALA A 30 23.90 10.33 11.95
CA ALA A 30 25.20 11.00 11.87
C ALA A 30 25.34 12.14 12.90
N ALA A 31 24.29 12.95 13.07
CA ALA A 31 24.28 14.03 14.05
C ALA A 31 24.36 13.51 15.50
N PHE A 32 23.71 12.39 15.79
CA PHE A 32 23.78 11.76 17.12
C PHE A 32 25.16 11.18 17.41
N ASP A 33 25.78 10.52 16.43
CA ASP A 33 27.13 9.96 16.58
C ASP A 33 28.19 11.06 16.71
N ALA A 34 28.04 12.17 15.99
CA ALA A 34 28.89 13.35 16.15
C ALA A 34 28.79 13.92 17.58
N CYS A 35 27.56 14.12 18.08
CA CYS A 35 27.32 14.61 19.45
C CYS A 35 27.98 13.71 20.51
N LYS A 36 27.92 12.38 20.34
CA LYS A 36 28.59 11.45 21.26
C LYS A 36 30.11 11.60 21.26
N LYS A 37 30.72 11.77 20.09
CA LYS A 37 32.17 11.97 19.96
C LYS A 37 32.61 13.28 20.61
N GLU A 38 31.85 14.36 20.43
CA GLU A 38 32.10 15.64 21.10
C GLU A 38 32.05 15.49 22.63
N CYS A 39 31.10 14.71 23.16
CA CYS A 39 31.02 14.45 24.59
C CYS A 39 32.21 13.68 25.17
N GLU A 40 32.91 12.88 24.37
CA GLU A 40 34.11 12.14 24.81
C GLU A 40 35.36 13.02 24.89
N LEU A 41 35.35 14.13 24.15
CA LEU A 41 36.41 15.15 24.14
C LEU A 41 36.14 16.30 25.12
N ALA A 42 34.94 16.35 25.71
CA ALA A 42 34.56 17.42 26.64
C ALA A 42 35.38 17.34 27.94
N LEU A 43 36.04 18.44 28.29
CA LEU A 43 36.68 18.62 29.59
C LEU A 43 35.63 19.04 30.64
N PRO A 44 35.73 18.57 31.89
CA PRO A 44 34.83 18.97 32.95
C PRO A 44 34.99 20.46 33.26
N ASP A 45 33.87 21.18 33.39
CA ASP A 45 33.87 22.59 33.79
C ASP A 45 34.26 22.69 35.27
N PRO A 46 35.36 23.39 35.62
CA PRO A 46 35.84 23.49 36.99
C PRO A 46 34.81 24.14 37.94
N ALA A 47 33.85 24.92 37.43
CA ALA A 47 32.79 25.53 38.24
C ALA A 47 31.70 24.54 38.71
N THR A 48 31.64 23.35 38.11
CA THR A 48 30.56 22.37 38.38
C THR A 48 30.92 21.32 39.43
N GLY A 49 32.19 21.19 39.80
CA GLY A 49 32.67 20.19 40.76
C GLY A 49 32.49 18.72 40.31
N LEU A 50 32.15 18.49 39.04
CA LEU A 50 31.89 17.14 38.51
C LEU A 50 33.19 16.44 38.13
N THR A 51 33.22 15.12 38.36
CA THR A 51 34.29 14.28 37.79
C THR A 51 34.16 14.23 36.26
N LYS A 52 35.26 13.93 35.57
CA LYS A 52 35.27 13.76 34.11
C LYS A 52 34.24 12.72 33.65
N GLU A 53 34.09 11.62 34.38
CA GLU A 53 33.13 10.56 34.06
C GLU A 53 31.67 11.03 34.18
N GLU A 54 31.35 11.79 35.23
CA GLU A 54 30.00 12.35 35.42
C GLU A 54 29.66 13.41 34.39
N ALA A 55 30.63 14.24 33.98
CA ALA A 55 30.48 15.24 32.93
C ALA A 55 30.19 14.57 31.57
N VAL A 56 30.94 13.53 31.21
CA VAL A 56 30.72 12.74 29.98
C VAL A 56 29.35 12.07 30.00
N LYS A 57 28.95 11.50 31.14
CA LYS A 57 27.63 10.86 31.30
C LYS A 57 26.49 11.85 31.08
N LYS A 58 26.51 13.01 31.75
CA LYS A 58 25.52 14.08 31.57
C LYS A 58 25.50 14.60 30.13
N CYS A 59 26.65 14.68 29.47
CA CYS A 59 26.73 15.07 28.06
C CYS A 59 26.04 14.05 27.14
N LYS A 60 26.32 12.75 27.30
CA LYS A 60 25.68 11.67 26.52
C LYS A 60 24.17 11.63 26.72
N GLU A 61 23.68 11.90 27.94
CA GLU A 61 22.25 12.06 28.23
C GLU A 61 21.63 13.24 27.45
N ARG A 62 22.29 14.40 27.42
CA ARG A 62 21.84 15.55 26.61
C ARG A 62 21.79 15.22 25.11
N CYS A 63 22.80 14.56 24.56
CA CYS A 63 22.78 14.09 23.17
C CYS A 63 21.61 13.14 22.89
N SER A 64 21.26 12.27 23.85
CA SER A 64 20.11 11.36 23.70
C SER A 64 18.79 12.11 23.65
N VAL A 65 18.60 13.14 24.49
CA VAL A 65 17.40 13.99 24.47
C VAL A 65 17.31 14.75 23.15
N LYS A 66 18.40 15.40 22.73
CA LYS A 66 18.49 16.12 21.45
C LYS A 66 18.16 15.22 20.26
N ASN A 67 18.68 13.99 20.21
CA ASN A 67 18.34 13.03 19.15
C ASN A 67 16.84 12.69 19.11
N ILE A 68 16.16 12.58 20.26
CA ILE A 68 14.71 12.36 20.30
C ILE A 68 13.96 13.57 19.73
N GLU A 69 14.37 14.78 20.11
CA GLU A 69 13.80 16.04 19.60
C GLU A 69 14.01 16.17 18.10
N ASP A 70 15.22 15.93 17.60
CA ASP A 70 15.54 15.97 16.16
C ASP A 70 14.71 14.94 15.37
N ARG A 71 14.49 13.75 15.93
CA ARG A 71 13.63 12.73 15.30
C ARG A 71 12.18 13.15 15.24
N LEU A 72 11.67 13.82 16.28
CA LEU A 72 10.32 14.40 16.30
C LEU A 72 10.21 15.55 15.30
N ASN A 73 11.21 16.43 15.25
CA ASN A 73 11.28 17.53 14.29
C ASN A 73 11.26 17.03 12.86
N CYS A 74 12.07 15.99 12.55
CA CYS A 74 11.99 15.29 11.27
C CYS A 74 10.60 14.73 11.01
N TYR A 75 9.96 14.07 11.98
CA TYR A 75 8.63 13.50 11.78
C TYR A 75 7.58 14.57 11.42
N TYR A 76 7.71 15.79 11.94
CA TYR A 76 6.83 16.92 11.63
C TYR A 76 7.34 17.81 10.49
N SER A 77 8.48 17.47 9.89
CA SER A 77 9.09 18.22 8.79
C SER A 77 8.21 18.25 7.54
N ARG A 78 8.56 19.17 6.62
CA ARG A 78 7.89 19.30 5.32
C ARG A 78 8.01 18.01 4.52
N ASP A 79 9.17 17.37 4.53
CA ASP A 79 9.48 16.18 3.74
C ASP A 79 8.72 14.97 4.28
N ALA A 80 8.70 14.80 5.60
CA ALA A 80 7.91 13.75 6.24
C ALA A 80 6.40 13.94 6.00
N LYS A 81 5.91 15.19 5.97
CA LYS A 81 4.53 15.50 5.55
C LYS A 81 4.30 15.15 4.07
N CYS A 82 5.24 15.47 3.18
CA CYS A 82 5.20 15.11 1.77
C CYS A 82 5.13 13.60 1.57
N ILE A 83 6.05 12.84 2.19
CA ILE A 83 6.12 11.37 2.09
C ILE A 83 4.80 10.73 2.54
N ARG A 84 4.23 11.17 3.67
CA ARG A 84 2.91 10.69 4.14
C ARG A 84 1.77 10.98 3.17
N LYS A 85 1.79 12.17 2.55
CA LYS A 85 0.75 12.58 1.58
C LYS A 85 0.89 11.77 0.29
N CYS A 86 2.10 11.66 -0.26
CA CYS A 86 2.42 10.88 -1.44
C CYS A 86 2.02 9.40 -1.28
N THR A 87 2.51 8.73 -0.22
CA THR A 87 2.20 7.31 0.04
C THR A 87 0.71 7.05 0.23
N ARG A 88 0.00 7.98 0.87
CA ARG A 88 -1.46 7.91 1.02
C ARG A 88 -2.17 8.05 -0.32
N ASN A 89 -1.72 8.95 -1.18
CA ASN A 89 -2.33 9.21 -2.48
C ASN A 89 -2.10 8.04 -3.44
N LYS A 90 -0.86 7.55 -3.60
CA LYS A 90 -0.55 6.38 -4.42
C LYS A 90 -1.31 5.12 -3.95
N ALA A 91 -1.41 4.91 -2.63
CA ALA A 91 -2.22 3.80 -2.10
C ALA A 91 -3.72 3.97 -2.37
N LYS A 92 -4.26 5.19 -2.37
CA LYS A 92 -5.67 5.46 -2.73
C LYS A 92 -5.92 5.19 -4.22
N GLU A 93 -5.02 5.65 -5.08
CA GLU A 93 -5.07 5.46 -6.53
C GLU A 93 -5.03 3.98 -6.91
N CYS A 94 -4.04 3.24 -6.40
CA CYS A 94 -3.97 1.78 -6.59
C CYS A 94 -5.26 1.05 -6.18
N ARG A 95 -5.90 1.46 -5.07
CA ARG A 95 -7.19 0.87 -4.64
C ARG A 95 -8.34 1.21 -5.60
N LYS A 96 -8.33 2.41 -6.18
CA LYS A 96 -9.29 2.84 -7.19
C LYS A 96 -9.11 2.00 -8.46
N ASP A 97 -7.88 1.83 -8.93
CA ASP A 97 -7.57 1.03 -10.12
C ASP A 97 -7.98 -0.43 -9.92
N LYS A 98 -7.67 -0.99 -8.74
CA LYS A 98 -8.10 -2.34 -8.35
C LYS A 98 -9.63 -2.50 -8.35
N ARG A 99 -10.36 -1.46 -7.93
CA ARG A 99 -11.83 -1.45 -7.97
C ARG A 99 -12.34 -1.37 -9.40
N ASP A 100 -11.75 -0.52 -10.22
CA ASP A 100 -12.14 -0.28 -11.61
C ASP A 100 -11.84 -1.51 -12.49
N CYS A 101 -10.67 -2.13 -12.34
CA CYS A 101 -10.32 -3.43 -12.93
C CYS A 101 -11.37 -4.50 -12.61
N ARG A 102 -11.78 -4.62 -11.34
CA ARG A 102 -12.85 -5.56 -10.93
C ARG A 102 -14.21 -5.20 -11.53
N ARG A 103 -14.51 -3.92 -11.70
CA ARG A 103 -15.75 -3.45 -12.35
C ARG A 103 -15.75 -3.89 -13.82
N ILE A 104 -14.68 -3.59 -14.56
CA ILE A 104 -14.49 -3.97 -15.96
C ILE A 104 -14.64 -5.50 -16.12
N ALA A 105 -13.91 -6.30 -15.33
CA ALA A 105 -14.00 -7.76 -15.39
C ALA A 105 -15.44 -8.29 -15.20
N ARG A 106 -16.21 -7.70 -14.27
CA ARG A 106 -17.63 -8.06 -14.06
C ARG A 106 -18.50 -7.69 -15.27
N THR A 107 -18.31 -6.50 -15.84
CA THR A 107 -19.03 -6.05 -17.04
C THR A 107 -18.74 -6.96 -18.22
N THR A 108 -17.48 -7.28 -18.49
CA THR A 108 -17.07 -8.20 -19.56
C THR A 108 -17.74 -9.57 -19.42
N LYS A 109 -17.74 -10.14 -18.21
CA LYS A 109 -18.45 -11.42 -17.95
C LYS A 109 -19.94 -11.31 -18.25
N ARG A 110 -20.59 -10.22 -17.83
CA ARG A 110 -22.03 -9.99 -18.04
C ARG A 110 -22.34 -9.92 -19.54
N ASN A 111 -21.56 -9.15 -20.29
CA ASN A 111 -21.71 -8.99 -21.73
C ASN A 111 -21.50 -10.32 -22.46
N CYS A 112 -20.45 -11.07 -22.14
CA CYS A 112 -20.18 -12.41 -22.69
C CYS A 112 -21.37 -13.38 -22.47
N ILE A 113 -21.94 -13.40 -21.27
CA ILE A 113 -23.10 -14.26 -20.96
C ILE A 113 -24.36 -13.78 -21.69
N ASN A 114 -24.58 -12.47 -21.78
CA ASN A 114 -25.75 -11.89 -22.47
C ASN A 114 -25.69 -12.19 -23.98
N GLN A 115 -24.54 -12.01 -24.61
CA GLN A 115 -24.32 -12.37 -26.01
C GLN A 115 -24.55 -13.87 -26.23
N ALA A 116 -23.99 -14.73 -25.36
CA ALA A 116 -24.21 -16.18 -25.43
C ALA A 116 -25.70 -16.57 -25.26
N ARG A 117 -26.46 -15.84 -24.44
CA ARG A 117 -27.92 -16.03 -24.30
C ARG A 117 -28.66 -15.65 -25.59
N GLY A 118 -28.29 -14.53 -26.21
CA GLY A 118 -28.83 -14.12 -27.52
C GLY A 118 -28.59 -15.20 -28.58
N ASN A 119 -27.34 -15.63 -28.74
CA ASN A 119 -26.96 -16.68 -29.70
C ASN A 119 -27.72 -17.99 -29.46
N LYS A 120 -27.90 -18.40 -28.18
CA LYS A 120 -28.70 -19.58 -27.84
C LYS A 120 -30.16 -19.43 -28.27
N ARG A 121 -30.78 -18.26 -28.02
CA ARG A 121 -32.18 -18.00 -28.40
C ARG A 121 -32.34 -18.11 -29.91
N ASN A 122 -31.48 -17.43 -30.67
CA ASN A 122 -31.50 -17.45 -32.13
C ASN A 122 -31.27 -18.86 -32.69
N CYS A 123 -30.29 -19.60 -32.13
CA CYS A 123 -30.03 -21.00 -32.50
C CYS A 123 -31.27 -21.88 -32.30
N ILE A 124 -31.94 -21.78 -31.14
CA ILE A 124 -33.15 -22.56 -30.86
C ILE A 124 -34.29 -22.16 -31.79
N GLN A 125 -34.46 -20.87 -32.08
CA GLN A 125 -35.48 -20.36 -33.01
C GLN A 125 -35.26 -20.92 -34.41
N ASN A 126 -34.02 -20.94 -34.90
CA ASN A 126 -33.67 -21.54 -36.19
C ASN A 126 -33.91 -23.05 -36.22
N CYS A 127 -33.53 -23.79 -35.16
CA CYS A 127 -33.86 -25.21 -35.05
C CYS A 127 -35.38 -25.46 -35.11
N ARG A 128 -36.18 -24.58 -34.50
CA ARG A 128 -37.65 -24.70 -34.49
C ARG A 128 -38.26 -24.42 -35.85
N ARG A 129 -37.75 -23.41 -36.58
CA ARG A 129 -38.24 -23.05 -37.91
C ARG A 129 -37.90 -24.11 -38.96
N ASN A 130 -36.65 -24.59 -38.98
CA ASN A 130 -36.13 -25.33 -40.14
C ASN A 130 -36.10 -26.86 -39.97
N LEU A 131 -36.20 -27.38 -38.74
CA LEU A 131 -36.08 -28.81 -38.48
C LEU A 131 -37.37 -29.36 -37.85
N ARG A 132 -37.61 -30.66 -38.01
CA ARG A 132 -38.74 -31.38 -37.40
C ARG A 132 -38.28 -32.61 -36.61
N GLY A 133 -39.20 -33.22 -35.86
CA GLY A 133 -39.01 -34.51 -35.19
C GLY A 133 -37.71 -34.64 -34.37
N ARG A 134 -36.96 -35.74 -34.62
CA ARG A 134 -35.72 -36.08 -33.89
C ARG A 134 -34.59 -35.09 -34.17
N GLN A 135 -34.51 -34.56 -35.39
CA GLN A 135 -33.49 -33.58 -35.79
C GLN A 135 -33.63 -32.26 -35.01
N ARG A 136 -34.86 -31.73 -34.88
CA ARG A 136 -35.14 -30.53 -34.05
C ARG A 136 -34.69 -30.74 -32.60
N ARG A 137 -35.04 -31.90 -32.00
CA ARG A 137 -34.66 -32.23 -30.62
C ARG A 137 -33.14 -32.31 -30.45
N ARG A 138 -32.41 -32.86 -31.42
CA ARG A 138 -30.94 -32.92 -31.42
C ARG A 138 -30.31 -31.53 -31.55
N CYS A 139 -30.79 -30.71 -32.50
CA CYS A 139 -30.33 -29.33 -32.70
C CYS A 139 -30.50 -28.46 -31.44
N ILE A 140 -31.67 -28.47 -30.81
CA ILE A 140 -31.93 -27.70 -29.57
C ILE A 140 -31.01 -28.15 -28.43
N ARG A 141 -30.74 -29.46 -28.29
CA ARG A 141 -29.77 -29.98 -27.32
C ARG A 141 -28.36 -29.45 -27.60
N ASN A 142 -27.95 -29.41 -28.86
CA ASN A 142 -26.65 -28.84 -29.25
C ASN A 142 -26.57 -27.34 -28.92
N CYS A 143 -27.57 -26.53 -29.27
CA CYS A 143 -27.60 -25.10 -28.88
C CYS A 143 -27.45 -24.92 -27.36
N ARG A 144 -28.12 -25.75 -26.55
CA ARG A 144 -28.01 -25.73 -25.08
C ARG A 144 -26.62 -26.15 -24.61
N ARG A 145 -26.01 -27.17 -25.23
CA ARG A 145 -24.64 -27.65 -24.92
C ARG A 145 -23.61 -26.57 -25.21
N THR A 146 -23.68 -25.95 -26.39
CA THR A 146 -22.80 -24.84 -26.80
C THR A 146 -22.92 -23.67 -25.84
N PHE A 147 -24.13 -23.26 -25.48
CA PHE A 147 -24.34 -22.21 -24.47
C PHE A 147 -23.70 -22.55 -23.12
N ARG A 148 -23.83 -23.80 -22.64
CA ARG A 148 -23.19 -24.24 -21.39
C ARG A 148 -21.67 -24.18 -21.47
N ALA A 149 -21.07 -24.50 -22.63
CA ALA A 149 -19.63 -24.39 -22.85
C ALA A 149 -19.17 -22.93 -22.83
N VAL A 150 -19.81 -22.05 -23.61
CA VAL A 150 -19.49 -20.61 -23.64
C VAL A 150 -19.66 -19.97 -22.26
N ARG A 151 -20.75 -20.25 -21.55
CA ARG A 151 -20.98 -19.76 -20.18
C ARG A 151 -19.88 -20.20 -19.21
N ARG A 152 -19.35 -21.42 -19.34
CA ARG A 152 -18.21 -21.89 -18.55
C ARG A 152 -16.93 -21.13 -18.92
N ASN A 153 -16.68 -20.90 -20.21
CA ASN A 153 -15.53 -20.11 -20.66
C ASN A 153 -15.59 -18.66 -20.14
N CYS A 154 -16.71 -17.94 -20.31
CA CYS A 154 -16.89 -16.58 -19.76
C CYS A 154 -16.60 -16.52 -18.24
N ARG A 155 -16.99 -17.56 -17.49
CA ARG A 155 -16.72 -17.65 -16.05
C ARG A 155 -15.24 -17.89 -15.76
N ARG A 156 -14.55 -18.70 -16.57
CA ARG A 156 -13.11 -18.95 -16.44
C ARG A 156 -12.31 -17.68 -16.70
N THR A 157 -12.58 -16.99 -17.81
CA THR A 157 -11.94 -15.71 -18.15
C THR A 157 -12.15 -14.67 -17.05
N PHE A 158 -13.37 -14.57 -16.50
CA PHE A 158 -13.64 -13.69 -15.36
C PHE A 158 -12.79 -14.02 -14.13
N ARG A 159 -12.62 -15.31 -13.80
CA ARG A 159 -11.80 -15.71 -12.64
C ARG A 159 -10.34 -15.33 -12.85
N ALA A 160 -9.80 -15.56 -14.05
CA ALA A 160 -8.44 -15.16 -14.42
C ALA A 160 -8.25 -13.63 -14.31
N ALA A 161 -9.13 -12.85 -14.95
CA ALA A 161 -9.07 -11.39 -14.89
C ALA A 161 -9.23 -10.86 -13.45
N LYS A 162 -10.15 -11.42 -12.65
CA LYS A 162 -10.33 -11.06 -11.25
C LYS A 162 -9.04 -11.32 -10.44
N SER A 163 -8.36 -12.44 -10.71
CA SER A 163 -7.10 -12.81 -10.06
C SER A 163 -5.99 -11.80 -10.35
N GLN A 164 -5.88 -11.34 -11.60
CA GLN A 164 -4.95 -10.30 -12.00
C GLN A 164 -5.27 -8.95 -11.33
N CYS A 165 -6.56 -8.58 -11.21
CA CYS A 165 -6.92 -7.40 -10.43
C CYS A 165 -6.55 -7.52 -8.93
N THR A 166 -6.37 -8.73 -8.40
CA THR A 166 -6.02 -8.95 -6.98
C THR A 166 -4.54 -8.95 -6.68
N SER A 167 -3.67 -9.23 -7.65
CA SER A 167 -2.22 -9.37 -7.45
C SER A 167 -1.51 -8.07 -7.07
N VAL A 168 -2.09 -6.91 -7.43
CA VAL A 168 -1.50 -5.61 -7.07
C VAL A 168 -1.65 -5.35 -5.57
N ASP A 169 -0.51 -5.15 -4.87
CA ASP A 169 -0.45 -4.75 -3.47
C ASP A 169 -0.53 -3.23 -3.32
N CYS A 170 -1.63 -2.74 -2.77
CA CYS A 170 -1.89 -1.31 -2.54
C CYS A 170 -1.57 -0.86 -1.10
N LYS A 171 -0.68 -1.56 -0.41
CA LYS A 171 -0.14 -1.11 0.88
C LYS A 171 0.69 0.15 0.70
N LYS A 172 0.64 1.03 1.69
CA LYS A 172 1.45 2.26 1.68
C LYS A 172 2.95 1.97 1.64
N SER A 173 3.37 0.86 2.24
CA SER A 173 4.77 0.43 2.28
C SER A 173 5.39 0.18 0.91
N THR A 174 4.57 -0.25 -0.06
CA THR A 174 5.02 -0.49 -1.45
C THR A 174 5.45 0.81 -2.13
N PHE A 175 4.80 1.92 -1.79
CA PHE A 175 5.04 3.24 -2.41
C PHE A 175 6.03 4.09 -1.60
N TYR A 176 6.50 3.60 -0.45
CA TYR A 176 7.25 4.41 0.50
C TYR A 176 8.56 4.93 -0.08
N ASN A 177 9.38 4.03 -0.63
CA ASN A 177 10.71 4.40 -1.16
C ASN A 177 10.61 5.37 -2.33
N GLU A 178 9.65 5.15 -3.24
CA GLU A 178 9.39 6.05 -4.36
C GLU A 178 9.03 7.46 -3.87
N CYS A 179 8.14 7.54 -2.86
CA CYS A 179 7.75 8.81 -2.26
C CYS A 179 8.87 9.49 -1.45
N VAL A 180 9.81 8.74 -0.87
CA VAL A 180 11.01 9.32 -0.23
C VAL A 180 11.87 10.01 -1.29
N THR A 181 12.10 9.35 -2.42
CA THR A 181 12.85 9.92 -3.54
C THR A 181 12.15 11.15 -4.15
N ASP A 182 10.83 11.09 -4.34
CA ASP A 182 10.05 12.20 -4.92
C ASP A 182 10.03 13.43 -3.99
N CYS A 183 9.99 13.22 -2.67
CA CYS A 183 9.88 14.28 -1.68
C CYS A 183 11.24 14.79 -1.17
N GLY A 184 12.32 14.02 -1.28
CA GLY A 184 13.66 14.37 -0.81
C GLY A 184 14.50 15.21 -1.79
N LYS A 185 13.92 15.66 -2.91
CA LYS A 185 14.55 16.53 -3.91
C LYS A 185 14.21 18.02 -3.73
N GLY A 186 13.74 18.41 -2.54
CA GLY A 186 13.30 19.78 -2.23
C GLY A 186 14.39 20.62 -1.59
#